data_AF-A0A0K6GBQ6-F1
#
_entry.id   AF-A0A0K6GBQ6-F1
#
_cell.length_a   1.000
_cell.length_b   1.000
_cell.length_c   1.000
_cell.angle_alpha   90.00
_cell.angle_beta   90.00
_cell.angle_gamma   90.00
#
_symmetry.space_group_name_H-M   'P 1'
#
loop_
_entity.id
_entity.type
_entity.pdbx_description
1 polymer ?
#
loop_
_entity_poly.entity_id
_entity_poly.type
_entity_poly.pdbx_seq_one_letter_code
_entity_poly.pdbx_strand_id
1 'polypeptide(L)'
;MVRRYILNQAGESVDTFPWVQAFEAWAQRTRTTYNWSHAEHSNTSARWSATATFETHRITGYGQNKKQAERDAVIKIEKAGILYI
;
A
#
# COMPACT_ATOMS: atom_id res chain seq x y z
N MET A 1 -5.02 14.02 19.47
CA MET A 1 -4.50 12.65 19.63
C MET A 1 -4.55 12.00 18.27
N VAL A 2 -3.41 11.60 17.72
CA VAL A 2 -3.33 10.89 16.44
C VAL A 2 -3.53 9.41 16.74
N ARG A 3 -4.55 8.76 16.15
CA ARG A 3 -4.79 7.31 16.35
C ARG A 3 -4.24 6.55 15.16
N ARG A 4 -3.53 5.45 15.42
CA ARG A 4 -3.10 4.53 14.35
C ARG A 4 -4.35 3.96 13.66
N TYR A 5 -4.35 4.02 12.34
CA TYR A 5 -5.33 3.36 11.49
C TYR A 5 -4.80 2.00 11.07
N ILE A 6 -5.64 0.98 11.17
CA ILE A 6 -5.37 -0.40 10.74
C ILE A 6 -6.31 -0.65 9.58
N LEU A 7 -5.79 -1.01 8.41
CA LEU A 7 -6.58 -1.34 7.23
C LEU A 7 -7.36 -2.64 7.46
N ASN A 8 -6.66 -3.71 7.86
CA ASN A 8 -7.26 -5.03 8.04
C ASN A 8 -7.62 -5.30 9.50
N GLN A 9 -8.60 -4.55 10.02
CA GLN A 9 -9.02 -4.65 11.43
C GLN A 9 -9.64 -6.00 11.79
N ALA A 10 -10.29 -6.65 10.81
CA ALA A 10 -10.94 -7.93 10.99
C ALA A 10 -9.96 -9.13 10.91
N GLY A 11 -8.69 -8.89 10.56
CA GLY A 11 -7.70 -9.96 10.43
C GLY A 11 -8.00 -10.93 9.28
N GLU A 12 -8.61 -10.44 8.20
CA GLU A 12 -8.91 -11.24 7.02
C GLU A 12 -7.62 -11.78 6.38
N SER A 13 -7.73 -12.84 5.58
CA SER A 13 -6.57 -13.41 4.88
C SER A 13 -5.92 -12.35 3.99
N VAL A 14 -4.59 -12.30 4.03
CA VAL A 14 -3.77 -11.34 3.28
C VAL A 14 -4.08 -11.42 1.78
N ASP A 15 -4.49 -12.59 1.27
CA ASP A 15 -4.82 -12.84 -0.14
C ASP A 15 -6.20 -12.39 -0.58
N THR A 16 -7.16 -12.33 0.34
CA THR A 16 -8.54 -11.98 0.03
C THR A 16 -8.86 -10.53 0.35
N PHE A 17 -8.12 -9.92 1.29
CA PHE A 17 -8.35 -8.55 1.71
C PHE A 17 -8.04 -7.55 0.58
N PRO A 18 -8.96 -6.61 0.27
CA PRO A 18 -8.78 -5.63 -0.80
C PRO A 18 -7.86 -4.48 -0.37
N TRP A 19 -6.57 -4.78 -0.17
CA TRP A 19 -5.56 -3.87 0.39
C TRP A 19 -5.55 -2.48 -0.25
N VAL A 20 -5.47 -2.41 -1.59
CA VAL A 20 -5.38 -1.13 -2.31
C VAL A 20 -6.63 -0.28 -2.08
N GLN A 21 -7.82 -0.87 -2.16
CA GLN A 21 -9.09 -0.16 -1.93
C GLN A 21 -9.21 0.34 -0.48
N ALA A 22 -8.76 -0.46 0.49
CA ALA A 22 -8.74 -0.04 1.89
C ALA A 22 -7.80 1.15 2.12
N PHE A 23 -6.63 1.17 1.48
CA PHE A 23 -5.70 2.30 1.52
C PHE A 23 -6.28 3.55 0.87
N GLU A 24 -6.94 3.42 -0.27
CA GLU A 24 -7.64 4.52 -0.93
C GLU A 24 -8.76 5.11 -0.06
N ALA A 25 -9.55 4.24 0.58
CA ALA A 25 -10.61 4.67 1.51
C ALA A 25 -10.04 5.41 2.73
N TRP A 26 -8.92 4.94 3.28
CA TRP A 26 -8.19 5.66 4.33
C TRP A 26 -7.75 7.04 3.84
N ALA A 27 -7.10 7.12 2.69
CA ALA A 27 -6.61 8.38 2.13
C ALA A 27 -7.74 9.39 1.86
N GLN A 28 -8.89 8.93 1.36
CA GLN A 28 -10.09 9.75 1.19
C GLN A 28 -10.62 10.27 2.54
N ARG A 29 -10.65 9.41 3.56
CA ARG A 29 -11.14 9.76 4.91
C ARG A 29 -10.26 10.80 5.59
N THR A 30 -8.94 10.68 5.45
CA THR A 30 -7.97 11.62 6.05
C THR A 30 -7.67 12.82 5.15
N ARG A 31 -8.19 12.83 3.92
CA ARG A 31 -7.83 13.79 2.85
C ARG A 31 -6.33 13.79 2.56
N THR A 32 -5.67 12.66 2.76
CA THR A 32 -4.25 12.46 2.44
C THR A 32 -4.10 12.31 0.93
N THR A 33 -3.27 13.15 0.32
CA THR A 33 -2.90 12.98 -1.09
C THR A 33 -1.82 11.91 -1.19
N TYR A 34 -2.00 10.97 -2.10
CA TYR A 34 -1.02 9.94 -2.41
C TYR A 34 -0.76 9.91 -3.92
N ASN A 35 0.41 9.41 -4.30
CA ASN A 35 0.78 9.17 -5.68
C ASN A 35 1.36 7.76 -5.83
N TRP A 36 1.04 7.11 -6.95
CA TRP A 36 1.63 5.84 -7.33
C TRP A 36 2.60 6.03 -8.48
N SER A 37 3.80 5.47 -8.34
CA SER A 37 4.73 5.31 -9.46
C SER A 37 5.03 3.84 -9.68
N HIS A 38 4.96 3.38 -10.93
CA HIS A 38 5.26 2.02 -11.32
C HIS A 38 6.52 1.95 -12.16
N ALA A 39 7.31 0.90 -11.96
CA ALA A 39 8.42 0.57 -12.85
C ALA A 39 8.42 -0.94 -13.15
N GLU A 40 8.62 -1.27 -14.42
CA GLU A 40 8.83 -2.65 -14.87
C GLU A 40 10.33 -2.96 -14.89
N HIS A 41 10.69 -4.11 -14.33
CA HIS A 41 12.04 -4.62 -14.20
C HIS A 41 12.10 -6.01 -14.85
N SER A 42 12.20 -6.03 -16.18
CA SER A 42 12.16 -7.25 -17.01
C SER A 42 13.20 -8.31 -16.63
N ASN A 43 14.25 -7.91 -15.91
CA ASN A 43 15.38 -8.77 -15.51
C ASN A 43 15.31 -9.23 -14.05
N THR A 44 14.21 -8.97 -13.34
CA THR A 44 14.06 -9.36 -11.93
C THR A 44 12.91 -10.33 -11.75
N SER A 45 13.04 -11.23 -10.77
CA SER A 45 11.99 -12.21 -10.45
C SER A 45 10.67 -11.54 -10.08
N ALA A 46 10.66 -10.31 -9.56
CA ALA A 46 9.44 -9.59 -9.26
C ALA A 46 8.77 -8.99 -10.50
N ARG A 47 9.49 -8.64 -11.56
CA ARG A 47 9.00 -7.98 -12.79
C ARG A 47 8.37 -6.59 -12.62
N TRP A 48 7.54 -6.32 -11.61
CA TRP A 48 6.99 -4.99 -11.35
C TRP A 48 7.32 -4.49 -9.95
N SER A 49 7.48 -3.17 -9.87
CA SER A 49 7.54 -2.41 -8.62
C SER A 49 6.49 -1.31 -8.63
N ALA A 50 5.84 -1.09 -7.50
CA ALA A 50 4.88 -0.01 -7.28
C ALA A 50 5.30 0.74 -6.03
N THR A 51 5.47 2.05 -6.14
CA THR A 51 5.85 2.91 -5.01
C THR A 51 4.68 3.83 -4.67
N ALA A 52 4.16 3.69 -3.46
CA ALA A 52 3.23 4.65 -2.87
C ALA A 52 4.03 5.76 -2.21
N THR A 53 3.72 7.00 -2.58
CA THR A 53 4.26 8.20 -1.92
C THR A 53 3.09 9.00 -1.37
N PHE A 54 3.09 9.25 -0.06
CA PHE A 54 2.09 10.06 0.62
C PHE A 54 2.73 10.73 1.82
N GLU A 55 2.34 11.97 2.11
CA GLU A 55 2.96 12.78 3.17
C GLU A 55 4.50 12.78 3.07
N THR A 56 5.22 12.27 4.08
CA THR A 56 6.68 12.10 4.10
C THR A 56 7.12 10.66 3.82
N HIS A 57 6.17 9.78 3.56
CA HIS A 57 6.37 8.35 3.43
C HIS A 57 6.48 7.93 1.97
N ARG A 58 7.46 7.05 1.70
CA ARG A 58 7.67 6.43 0.39
C ARG A 58 7.93 4.94 0.57
N ILE A 59 7.00 4.10 0.12
CA ILE A 59 7.05 2.65 0.32
C ILE A 59 6.92 1.96 -1.03
N THR A 60 7.85 1.05 -1.31
CA THR A 60 7.87 0.26 -2.55
C THR A 60 7.47 -1.19 -2.29
N GLY A 61 6.50 -1.64 -3.08
CA GLY A 61 6.09 -3.03 -3.19
C GLY A 61 6.53 -3.65 -4.51
N TYR A 62 6.56 -4.97 -4.53
CA TYR A 62 7.03 -5.79 -5.65
C TYR A 62 6.06 -6.92 -5.95
N GLY A 63 5.95 -7.31 -7.22
CA GLY A 63 5.10 -8.43 -7.62
C GLY A 63 5.04 -8.63 -9.13
N GLN A 64 4.63 -9.81 -9.59
CA GLN A 64 4.70 -10.22 -11.01
C GLN A 64 3.90 -9.33 -11.96
N ASN A 65 2.97 -8.55 -11.43
CA ASN A 65 2.16 -7.58 -12.15
C ASN A 65 1.93 -6.34 -11.26
N LYS A 66 1.46 -5.24 -11.87
CA LYS A 66 1.20 -3.97 -11.18
C LYS A 66 0.33 -4.13 -9.93
N LYS A 67 -0.76 -4.91 -10.03
CA LYS A 67 -1.72 -5.12 -8.94
C LYS A 67 -1.08 -5.83 -7.74
N GLN A 68 -0.24 -6.84 -7.99
CA GLN A 68 0.51 -7.51 -6.93
C GLN A 68 1.53 -6.57 -6.27
N ALA A 69 2.23 -5.75 -7.07
CA ALA A 69 3.20 -4.80 -6.54
C ALA A 69 2.54 -3.72 -5.67
N GLU A 70 1.38 -3.18 -6.07
CA GLU A 70 0.59 -2.24 -5.26
C GLU A 70 0.12 -2.89 -3.96
N ARG A 71 -0.41 -4.12 -4.04
CA ARG A 71 -0.85 -4.87 -2.86
C ARG A 71 0.30 -5.09 -1.88
N ASP A 72 1.48 -5.51 -2.35
CA ASP A 72 2.67 -5.68 -1.51
C ASP A 72 3.09 -4.36 -0.85
N ALA A 73 3.03 -3.24 -1.58
CA ALA A 73 3.34 -1.92 -1.03
C ALA A 73 2.40 -1.55 0.12
N VAL A 74 1.09 -1.77 -0.06
CA VAL A 74 0.09 -1.47 0.97
C VAL A 74 0.23 -2.39 2.20
N ILE A 75 0.53 -3.67 2.01
CA ILE A 75 0.81 -4.59 3.13
C ILE A 75 2.02 -4.09 3.94
N LYS A 76 3.06 -3.58 3.27
CA LYS A 76 4.22 -2.99 3.95
C LYS A 76 3.86 -1.71 4.70
N ILE A 77 3.01 -0.86 4.13
CA ILE A 77 2.49 0.35 4.79
C ILE A 77 1.75 -0.02 6.08
N GLU A 78 0.85 -1.02 6.01
CA GLU A 78 0.10 -1.50 7.17
C GLU A 78 1.05 -2.01 8.27
N LYS A 79 2.03 -2.84 7.89
CA LYS A 79 3.03 -3.39 8.81
C LYS A 79 3.90 -2.31 9.43
N ALA A 80 4.23 -1.26 8.68
CA ALA A 80 4.97 -0.11 9.17
C ALA A 80 4.18 0.72 10.20
N GLY A 81 2.84 0.64 10.18
CA GLY A 81 1.99 1.29 11.18
C GLY A 81 1.97 2.81 11.11
N ILE A 82 2.21 3.33 9.91
CA ILE A 82 2.34 4.76 9.58
C ILE A 82 1.03 5.38 9.10
N LEU A 83 -0.07 4.64 9.14
CA LEU A 83 -1.39 5.15 8.83
C LEU A 83 -2.01 5.72 10.10
N TYR A 84 -2.52 6.94 10.01
CA TYR A 84 -3.05 7.69 11.15
C TYR A 84 -4.37 8.36 10.80
N ILE A 85 -5.19 8.66 11.82
CA ILE A 85 -6.44 9.44 11.74
C ILE A 85 -6.54 10.42 12.92
#